data_AF-A0ABD0KAH8-F1
#
_entry.id   AF-A0ABD0KAH8-F1
#
_cell.length_a   1.000
_cell.length_b   1.000
_cell.length_c   1.000
_cell.angle_alpha   90.00
_cell.angle_beta   90.00
_cell.angle_gamma   90.00
#
_symmetry.space_group_name_H-M   'P 1'
#
loop_
_entity.id
_entity.type
_entity.pdbx_description
1 polymer ?
#
loop_
_entity_poly.entity_id
_entity_poly.type
_entity_poly.pdbx_seq_one_letter_code
_entity_poly.pdbx_strand_id
1 'polypeptide(L)'
;MADETLKKPMDPLPEKPWQTERRWTKQDFYRGSKMPPFTIEPLPYERQRLAGDGMTPEDRALRKQWIKDQELSSNEPRYVKQLQPRNFFRRLYMTPTDAVFRQLIPVLGAAPASMCRVFIPRMFLILCGVYYSYYWLKYNPNDWTRVGGFNVYRNKPKVLYDGPVIEKKKDDFFDCGFKSRTVLRDGVTSTAP
;
A
#
# COMPACT_ATOMS: atom_id res chain seq x y z
N MET A 1 3.69 84.90 -15.66
CA MET A 1 2.69 83.99 -15.07
C MET A 1 2.60 82.78 -15.99
N ALA A 2 3.24 81.68 -15.61
CA ALA A 2 3.15 80.42 -16.34
C ALA A 2 2.53 79.40 -15.40
N ASP A 3 1.44 78.80 -15.86
CA ASP A 3 0.51 77.96 -15.14
C ASP A 3 1.13 76.56 -14.89
N GLU A 4 1.44 76.27 -13.63
CA GLU A 4 1.98 74.97 -13.21
C GLU A 4 0.83 73.98 -13.05
N THR A 5 0.39 73.44 -14.19
CA THR A 5 -0.67 72.43 -14.23
C THR A 5 -0.20 71.14 -13.54
N LEU A 6 -0.71 70.92 -12.32
CA LEU A 6 -0.60 69.66 -11.59
C LEU A 6 -1.12 68.50 -12.45
N LYS A 7 -0.21 67.70 -13.01
CA LYS A 7 -0.56 66.44 -13.68
C LYS A 7 -1.23 65.52 -12.68
N LYS A 8 -2.51 65.19 -12.90
CA LYS A 8 -3.20 64.12 -12.18
C LYS A 8 -2.41 62.81 -12.38
N PRO A 9 -2.26 61.96 -11.35
CA PRO A 9 -1.66 60.65 -11.55
C PRO A 9 -2.54 59.90 -12.56
N MET A 10 -1.96 59.52 -13.71
CA MET A 10 -2.67 58.68 -14.67
C MET A 10 -2.93 57.32 -14.03
N ASP A 11 -4.10 56.74 -14.31
CA ASP A 11 -4.40 55.36 -13.92
C ASP A 11 -3.26 54.45 -14.44
N PRO A 12 -2.76 53.52 -13.62
CA PRO A 12 -1.71 52.64 -14.06
C PRO A 12 -2.20 51.83 -15.25
N LEU A 13 -1.40 51.83 -16.34
CA LEU A 13 -1.63 50.95 -17.48
C LEU A 13 -1.80 49.51 -16.98
N PRO A 14 -2.71 48.72 -17.58
CA PRO A 14 -2.86 47.32 -17.21
C PRO A 14 -1.52 46.61 -17.32
N GLU A 15 -1.17 45.86 -16.29
CA GLU A 15 0.12 45.19 -16.22
C GLU A 15 0.24 44.19 -17.37
N LYS A 16 1.43 44.14 -17.97
CA LYS A 16 1.72 43.19 -19.05
C LYS A 16 1.73 41.76 -18.48
N PRO A 17 1.34 40.73 -19.25
CA PRO A 17 1.30 39.34 -18.76
C PRO A 17 2.58 38.87 -18.06
N TRP A 18 3.76 39.24 -18.59
CA TRP A 18 5.05 38.89 -18.00
C TRP A 18 5.35 39.57 -16.65
N GLN A 19 4.74 40.74 -16.38
CA GLN A 19 4.86 41.41 -15.07
C GLN A 19 4.06 40.65 -14.01
N THR A 20 2.87 40.17 -14.40
CA THR A 20 2.02 39.31 -13.60
C THR A 20 2.75 38.01 -13.29
N GLU A 21 3.25 37.28 -14.29
CA GLU A 21 4.03 36.05 -14.11
C GLU A 21 5.24 36.24 -13.17
N ARG A 22 5.97 37.35 -13.32
CA ARG A 22 7.12 37.69 -12.47
C ARG A 22 6.72 37.95 -11.01
N ARG A 23 5.53 38.52 -10.77
CA ARG A 23 4.98 38.71 -9.42
C ARG A 23 4.57 37.39 -8.80
N TRP A 24 3.86 36.54 -9.56
CA TRP A 24 3.45 35.21 -9.11
C TRP A 24 4.66 34.35 -8.74
N THR A 25 5.67 34.28 -9.62
CA THR A 25 6.92 33.55 -9.33
C THR A 25 7.64 34.10 -8.11
N LYS A 26 7.70 35.43 -7.93
CA LYS A 26 8.29 36.04 -6.72
C LYS A 26 7.50 35.71 -5.46
N GLN A 27 6.16 35.76 -5.52
CA GLN A 27 5.27 35.41 -4.41
C GLN A 27 5.41 33.93 -4.02
N ASP A 28 5.48 33.04 -5.01
CA ASP A 28 5.71 31.61 -4.82
C ASP A 28 7.08 31.35 -4.20
N PHE A 29 8.12 32.02 -4.70
CA PHE A 29 9.48 31.90 -4.18
C PHE A 29 9.57 32.42 -2.74
N TYR A 30 8.92 33.54 -2.40
CA TYR A 30 8.93 34.11 -1.04
C TYR A 30 7.90 33.47 -0.10
N ARG A 31 7.05 32.56 -0.61
CA ARG A 31 5.97 31.90 0.12
C ARG A 31 5.10 32.88 0.93
N GLY A 32 4.82 34.03 0.35
CA GLY A 32 4.02 35.10 0.98
C GLY A 32 4.75 35.95 2.03
N SER A 33 6.04 35.71 2.27
CA SER A 33 6.85 36.58 3.14
C SER A 33 7.44 37.78 2.37
N LYS A 34 7.85 38.84 3.08
CA LYS A 34 8.46 40.04 2.46
C LYS A 34 9.90 39.81 2.01
N MET A 35 10.55 38.75 2.52
CA MET A 35 11.95 38.42 2.30
C MET A 35 12.05 37.07 1.57
N PRO A 36 13.13 36.79 0.83
CA PRO A 36 13.35 35.45 0.31
C PRO A 36 13.46 34.42 1.46
N PRO A 37 13.08 33.15 1.24
CA PRO A 37 13.31 32.11 2.22
C PRO A 37 14.82 32.00 2.48
N PHE A 38 15.23 32.15 3.74
CA PHE A 38 16.62 31.95 4.11
C PHE A 38 16.95 30.45 4.05
N THR A 39 18.07 30.08 3.42
CA THR A 39 18.66 28.76 3.61
C THR A 39 19.10 28.65 5.06
N ILE A 40 18.44 27.77 5.82
CA ILE A 40 18.75 27.55 7.25
C ILE A 40 20.18 27.02 7.43
N GLU A 41 20.71 26.31 6.43
CA GLU A 41 22.08 25.81 6.44
C GLU A 41 23.09 26.89 6.03
N PRO A 42 23.98 27.34 6.93
CA PRO A 42 25.12 28.15 6.56
C PRO A 42 26.15 27.29 5.82
N LEU A 43 26.61 27.79 4.66
CA LEU A 43 27.68 27.21 3.83
C LEU A 43 27.44 25.74 3.43
N PRO A 44 26.36 25.45 2.67
CA PRO A 44 26.00 24.08 2.28
C PRO A 44 27.10 23.41 1.45
N TYR A 45 27.77 24.15 0.58
CA TYR A 45 28.78 23.61 -0.34
C TYR A 45 30.16 23.49 0.31
N GLU A 46 30.85 22.38 0.08
CA GLU A 46 32.21 22.13 0.61
C GLU A 46 33.23 23.17 0.14
N ARG A 47 33.11 23.64 -1.11
CA ARG A 47 34.00 24.68 -1.65
C ARG A 47 33.91 25.99 -0.84
N GLN A 48 32.73 26.34 -0.34
CA GLN A 48 32.57 27.53 0.52
C GLN A 48 33.21 27.35 1.90
N ARG A 49 33.37 26.09 2.33
CA ARG A 49 34.00 25.72 3.61
C ARG A 49 35.52 25.58 3.51
N LEU A 50 36.02 25.14 2.35
CA LEU A 50 37.39 24.66 2.18
C LEU A 50 38.24 25.47 1.19
N ALA A 51 37.65 26.26 0.29
CA ALA A 51 38.42 27.01 -0.72
C ALA A 51 38.75 28.44 -0.29
N GLY A 52 39.88 28.97 -0.76
CA GLY A 52 40.35 30.33 -0.46
C GLY A 52 40.80 30.46 1.00
N ASP A 53 40.36 31.54 1.65
CA ASP A 53 40.65 31.81 3.07
C ASP A 53 39.86 30.90 4.04
N GLY A 54 38.99 30.03 3.51
CA GLY A 54 38.17 29.10 4.28
C GLY A 54 37.07 29.78 5.09
N MET A 55 36.56 29.09 6.11
CA MET A 55 35.52 29.62 6.99
C MET A 55 36.06 30.68 7.95
N THR A 56 35.39 31.82 8.04
CA THR A 56 35.65 32.83 9.08
C THR A 56 35.29 32.29 10.48
N PRO A 57 35.78 32.90 11.58
CA PRO A 57 35.38 32.51 12.93
C PRO A 57 33.86 32.59 13.17
N GLU A 58 33.21 33.59 12.56
CA GLU A 58 31.75 33.80 12.62
C GLU A 58 31.01 32.67 11.89
N ASP A 59 31.47 32.31 10.70
CA ASP A 59 30.92 31.20 9.93
C ASP A 59 31.02 29.86 10.68
N ARG A 60 32.14 29.63 11.39
CA ARG A 60 32.32 28.42 12.21
C ARG A 60 31.34 28.40 13.38
N ALA A 61 31.10 29.55 14.01
CA ALA A 61 30.12 29.65 15.09
C ALA A 61 28.70 29.35 14.60
N LEU A 62 28.31 29.93 13.46
CA LEU A 62 27.02 29.66 12.80
C LEU A 62 26.88 28.20 12.40
N ARG A 63 27.93 27.60 11.81
CA ARG A 63 27.91 26.19 11.44
C ARG A 63 27.82 25.28 12.67
N LYS A 64 28.54 25.60 13.74
CA LYS A 64 28.47 24.87 15.01
C LYS A 64 27.07 24.91 15.61
N GLN A 65 26.42 26.07 15.57
CA GLN A 65 25.03 26.22 16.00
C GLN A 65 24.10 25.39 15.11
N TRP A 66 24.21 25.48 13.78
CA TRP A 66 23.38 24.70 12.87
C TRP A 66 23.51 23.19 13.07
N ILE A 67 24.74 22.68 13.26
CA ILE A 67 24.98 21.26 13.56
C ILE A 67 24.30 20.87 14.87
N LYS A 68 24.39 21.72 15.90
CA LYS A 68 23.75 21.50 17.19
C LYS A 68 22.22 21.50 17.08
N ASP A 69 21.66 22.35 16.21
CA ASP A 69 20.23 22.41 15.94
C ASP A 69 19.71 21.16 15.19
N GLN A 70 20.59 20.35 14.59
CA GLN A 70 20.24 19.04 14.04
C GLN A 70 20.14 17.93 15.11
N GLU A 71 20.61 18.18 16.34
CA GLU A 71 20.48 17.21 17.42
C GLU A 71 19.02 17.11 17.85
N LEU A 72 18.43 15.93 17.64
CA LEU A 72 17.05 15.67 18.02
C LEU A 72 16.92 15.62 19.55
N SER A 73 15.76 16.02 20.08
CA SER A 73 15.50 15.91 21.52
C SER A 73 15.51 14.45 21.97
N SER A 74 15.92 14.17 23.21
CA SER A 74 15.96 12.79 23.74
C SER A 74 14.58 12.10 23.77
N ASN A 75 13.50 12.90 23.74
CA ASN A 75 12.12 12.45 23.69
C ASN A 75 11.66 12.07 22.26
N GLU A 76 12.46 12.38 21.24
CA GLU A 76 12.20 12.05 19.85
C GLU A 76 13.13 10.92 19.39
N PRO A 77 12.65 9.96 18.58
CA PRO A 77 11.31 9.86 17.99
C PRO A 77 10.24 9.31 18.95
N ARG A 78 9.10 10.00 19.06
CA ARG A 78 7.97 9.55 19.87
C ARG A 78 7.04 8.63 19.08
N TYR A 79 7.07 7.33 19.37
CA TYR A 79 6.17 6.36 18.74
C TYR A 79 4.77 6.38 19.38
N VAL A 80 3.87 7.18 18.82
CA VAL A 80 2.45 7.25 19.24
C VAL A 80 1.66 6.14 18.53
N LYS A 81 1.23 5.10 19.27
CA LYS A 81 0.47 3.96 18.70
C LYS A 81 -0.86 4.39 18.05
N GLN A 82 -1.43 5.51 18.50
CA GLN A 82 -2.69 6.06 18.01
C GLN A 82 -2.59 6.63 16.59
N LEU A 83 -1.39 7.07 16.15
CA LEU A 83 -1.18 7.58 14.80
C LEU A 83 -1.19 6.48 13.73
N GLN A 84 -0.94 5.23 14.13
CA GLN A 84 -0.99 4.06 13.23
C GLN A 84 -1.90 2.97 13.79
N PRO A 85 -3.22 3.21 13.83
CA PRO A 85 -4.16 2.25 14.37
C PRO A 85 -4.15 0.99 13.50
N ARG A 86 -4.04 -0.19 14.15
CA ARG A 86 -4.24 -1.49 13.50
C ARG A 86 -5.68 -1.98 13.74
N ASN A 87 -6.33 -2.48 12.69
CA ASN A 87 -7.63 -3.17 12.76
C ASN A 87 -7.59 -4.34 13.78
N PHE A 88 -8.73 -4.64 14.42
CA PHE A 88 -8.82 -5.72 15.42
C PHE A 88 -8.30 -7.07 14.89
N PHE A 89 -8.78 -7.51 13.72
CA PHE A 89 -8.31 -8.75 13.09
C PHE A 89 -6.80 -8.74 12.86
N ARG A 90 -6.26 -7.59 12.43
CA ARG A 90 -4.82 -7.42 12.24
C ARG A 90 -4.05 -7.52 13.55
N ARG A 91 -4.61 -7.09 14.67
CA ARG A 91 -4.01 -7.31 15.99
C ARG A 91 -4.02 -8.79 16.32
N LEU A 92 -5.16 -9.46 16.18
CA LEU A 92 -5.34 -10.85 16.57
C LEU A 92 -4.34 -11.81 15.90
N TYR A 93 -4.16 -11.71 14.58
CA TYR A 93 -3.21 -12.61 13.89
C TYR A 93 -1.76 -12.14 13.95
N MET A 94 -1.47 -10.84 14.15
CA MET A 94 -0.10 -10.35 14.23
C MET A 94 0.50 -10.46 15.64
N THR A 95 -0.29 -10.43 16.71
CA THR A 95 0.23 -10.51 18.09
C THR A 95 1.10 -11.73 18.36
N PRO A 96 0.72 -12.98 18.02
CA PRO A 96 1.57 -14.13 18.27
C PRO A 96 2.86 -14.07 17.44
N THR A 97 2.78 -13.69 16.17
CA THR A 97 3.98 -13.56 15.33
C THR A 97 4.89 -12.44 15.80
N ASP A 98 4.35 -11.32 16.27
CA ASP A 98 5.15 -10.21 16.81
C ASP A 98 5.90 -10.63 18.07
N ALA A 99 5.29 -11.45 18.93
CA ALA A 99 5.96 -12.00 20.11
C ALA A 99 7.13 -12.92 19.73
N VAL A 100 6.91 -13.83 18.79
CA VAL A 100 7.95 -14.75 18.28
C VAL A 100 9.09 -13.97 17.64
N PHE A 101 8.82 -13.09 16.67
CA PHE A 101 9.89 -12.38 15.98
C PHE A 101 10.64 -11.42 16.89
N ARG A 102 10.02 -10.85 17.92
CA ARG A 102 10.74 -10.05 18.93
C ARG A 102 11.82 -10.85 19.64
N GLN A 103 11.55 -12.13 19.92
CA GLN A 103 12.54 -13.02 20.54
C GLN A 103 13.61 -13.49 19.55
N LEU A 104 13.30 -13.55 18.25
CA LEU A 104 14.28 -13.91 17.20
C LEU A 104 15.16 -12.75 16.72
N ILE A 105 14.80 -11.49 16.98
CA ILE A 105 15.63 -10.31 16.62
C ILE A 105 17.11 -10.45 17.02
N PRO A 106 17.48 -10.85 18.26
CA PRO A 106 18.89 -10.95 18.64
C PRO A 106 19.68 -12.02 17.87
N VAL A 107 19.00 -13.03 17.32
CA VAL A 107 19.65 -14.13 16.59
C VAL A 107 19.73 -13.82 15.09
N LEU A 108 18.64 -13.32 14.49
CA LEU A 108 18.57 -13.04 13.06
C LEU A 108 19.19 -11.69 12.68
N GLY A 109 19.14 -10.71 13.58
CA GLY A 109 19.35 -9.30 13.26
C GLY A 109 18.07 -8.58 12.83
N ALA A 110 18.06 -7.25 12.97
CA ALA A 110 16.84 -6.45 12.83
C ALA A 110 16.23 -6.46 11.41
N ALA A 111 17.07 -6.39 10.38
CA ALA A 111 16.62 -6.36 8.98
C ALA A 111 15.95 -7.68 8.53
N PRO A 112 16.60 -8.85 8.63
CA PRO A 112 15.97 -10.11 8.21
C PRO A 112 14.80 -10.50 9.12
N ALA A 113 14.86 -10.22 10.44
CA ALA A 113 13.73 -10.47 11.33
C ALA A 113 12.48 -9.66 10.93
N SER A 114 12.66 -8.41 10.51
CA SER A 114 11.56 -7.57 10.01
C SER A 114 10.94 -8.15 8.73
N MET A 115 11.78 -8.63 7.81
CA MET A 115 11.33 -9.27 6.57
C MET A 115 10.55 -10.55 6.86
N CYS A 116 11.11 -11.45 7.67
CA CYS A 116 10.49 -12.70 8.10
C CYS A 116 9.14 -12.47 8.82
N ARG A 117 9.05 -11.44 9.68
CA ARG A 117 7.80 -11.05 10.36
C ARG A 117 6.67 -10.71 9.40
N VAL A 118 6.98 -10.21 8.20
CA VAL A 118 5.96 -9.85 7.19
C VAL A 118 5.58 -11.06 6.34
N PHE A 119 6.55 -11.85 5.89
CA PHE A 119 6.29 -12.95 4.94
C PHE A 119 5.71 -14.20 5.60
N ILE A 120 6.26 -14.63 6.73
CA ILE A 120 5.87 -15.90 7.37
C ILE A 120 4.37 -15.95 7.73
N PRO A 121 3.77 -14.96 8.43
CA PRO A 121 2.34 -15.01 8.73
C PRO A 121 1.47 -15.01 7.47
N ARG A 122 1.88 -14.29 6.41
CA ARG A 122 1.12 -14.24 5.16
C ARG A 122 1.13 -15.58 4.46
N MET A 123 2.31 -16.19 4.34
CA MET A 123 2.45 -17.53 3.73
C MET A 123 1.67 -18.57 4.53
N PHE A 124 1.73 -18.50 5.86
CA PHE A 124 0.96 -19.39 6.72
C PHE A 124 -0.55 -19.25 6.51
N LEU A 125 -1.09 -18.02 6.50
CA LEU A 125 -2.52 -17.78 6.28
C LEU A 125 -2.97 -18.22 4.88
N ILE A 126 -2.16 -17.98 3.85
CA ILE A 126 -2.44 -18.46 2.48
C ILE A 126 -2.50 -19.99 2.47
N LEU A 127 -1.52 -20.65 3.07
CA LEU A 127 -1.45 -22.11 3.13
C LEU A 127 -2.68 -22.69 3.86
N CYS A 128 -3.01 -22.17 5.03
CA CYS A 128 -4.20 -22.56 5.77
C CYS A 128 -5.48 -22.32 4.96
N GLY A 129 -5.59 -21.18 4.27
CA GLY A 129 -6.74 -20.86 3.43
C GLY A 129 -6.90 -21.83 2.25
N VAL A 130 -5.80 -22.21 1.59
CA VAL A 130 -5.82 -23.18 0.48
C VAL A 130 -6.22 -24.56 0.98
N TYR A 131 -5.62 -25.06 2.06
CA TYR A 131 -5.97 -26.37 2.62
C TYR A 131 -7.42 -26.43 3.11
N TYR A 132 -7.86 -25.40 3.84
CA TYR A 132 -9.24 -25.30 4.29
C TYR A 132 -10.22 -25.31 3.12
N SER A 133 -9.99 -24.46 2.12
CA SER A 133 -10.85 -24.39 0.94
C SER A 133 -10.87 -25.70 0.16
N TYR A 134 -9.71 -26.33 -0.05
CA TYR A 134 -9.60 -27.62 -0.72
C TYR A 134 -10.38 -28.70 0.03
N TYR A 135 -10.16 -28.82 1.34
CA TYR A 135 -10.82 -29.82 2.17
C TYR A 135 -12.34 -29.60 2.18
N TRP A 136 -12.77 -28.35 2.36
CA TRP A 136 -14.17 -27.98 2.38
C TRP A 136 -14.87 -28.32 1.05
N LEU A 137 -14.28 -27.95 -0.09
CA LEU A 137 -14.80 -28.27 -1.42
C LEU A 137 -14.82 -29.78 -1.70
N LYS A 138 -13.80 -30.52 -1.23
CA LYS A 138 -13.69 -31.98 -1.45
C LYS A 138 -14.79 -32.77 -0.74
N TYR A 139 -15.13 -32.40 0.49
CA TYR A 139 -16.06 -33.17 1.33
C TYR A 139 -17.47 -32.57 1.42
N ASN A 140 -17.68 -31.39 0.83
CA ASN A 140 -19.01 -30.76 0.71
C ASN A 140 -19.39 -30.50 -0.77
N PRO A 141 -19.32 -31.52 -1.66
CA PRO A 141 -19.82 -31.36 -3.02
C PRO A 141 -21.35 -31.22 -3.00
N ASN A 142 -21.88 -30.46 -3.96
CA ASN A 142 -23.31 -30.41 -4.24
C ASN A 142 -23.74 -31.71 -4.96
N ASP A 143 -24.18 -32.70 -4.19
CA ASP A 143 -24.64 -34.00 -4.66
C ASP A 143 -26.16 -34.13 -4.50
N TRP A 144 -26.79 -34.99 -5.30
CA TRP A 144 -28.25 -35.20 -5.27
C TRP A 144 -28.78 -35.68 -3.90
N THR A 145 -27.91 -36.21 -3.05
CA THR A 145 -28.25 -36.71 -1.70
C THR A 145 -28.32 -35.62 -0.63
N ARG A 146 -27.87 -34.39 -0.90
CA ARG A 146 -27.77 -33.33 0.10
C ARG A 146 -28.40 -32.03 -0.40
N VAL A 147 -29.00 -31.28 0.52
CA VAL A 147 -29.53 -29.94 0.22
C VAL A 147 -28.41 -28.93 0.49
N GLY A 148 -27.77 -28.46 -0.59
CA GLY A 148 -26.72 -27.43 -0.57
C GLY A 148 -25.32 -27.93 -0.94
N GLY A 149 -24.34 -27.05 -0.79
CA GLY A 149 -22.95 -27.33 -1.19
C GLY A 149 -22.51 -26.48 -2.39
N PHE A 150 -21.22 -26.53 -2.70
CA PHE A 150 -20.68 -25.71 -3.77
C PHE A 150 -20.90 -26.40 -5.13
N ASN A 151 -21.52 -25.70 -6.08
CA ASN A 151 -21.72 -26.21 -7.42
C ASN A 151 -20.50 -25.88 -8.30
N VAL A 152 -19.72 -26.89 -8.65
CA VAL A 152 -18.51 -26.74 -9.48
C VAL A 152 -18.87 -27.01 -10.93
N TYR A 153 -19.11 -25.94 -11.69
CA TYR A 153 -19.24 -26.03 -13.14
C TYR A 153 -17.87 -26.09 -13.79
N ARG A 154 -17.62 -27.13 -14.58
CA ARG A 154 -16.44 -27.22 -15.44
C ARG A 154 -16.82 -26.76 -16.84
N ASN A 155 -16.00 -25.88 -17.40
CA ASN A 155 -16.10 -25.55 -18.82
C ASN A 155 -15.92 -26.82 -19.65
N LYS A 156 -16.60 -26.86 -20.81
CA LYS A 156 -16.38 -27.94 -21.78
C LYS A 156 -14.90 -27.98 -22.17
N PRO A 157 -14.29 -29.17 -22.30
CA PRO A 157 -12.92 -29.25 -22.79
C PRO A 157 -12.86 -28.65 -24.20
N LYS A 158 -11.73 -28.03 -24.54
CA LYS A 158 -11.50 -27.51 -25.89
C LYS A 158 -11.35 -28.70 -26.84
N VAL A 159 -12.29 -28.85 -27.77
CA VAL A 159 -12.25 -29.88 -28.82
C VAL A 159 -11.60 -29.25 -30.06
N LEU A 160 -10.55 -29.88 -30.58
CA LEU A 160 -9.91 -29.54 -31.85
C LEU A 160 -10.63 -30.25 -33.01
N TYR A 161 -10.30 -29.93 -34.27
CA TYR A 161 -11.01 -30.42 -35.46
C TYR A 161 -11.21 -31.95 -35.51
N ASP A 162 -10.21 -32.73 -35.08
CA ASP A 162 -10.26 -34.20 -35.07
C ASP A 162 -10.57 -34.80 -33.67
N GLY A 163 -10.95 -33.96 -32.71
CA GLY A 163 -11.23 -34.39 -31.36
C GLY A 163 -12.60 -35.08 -31.25
N PRO A 164 -12.77 -36.07 -30.37
CA PRO A 164 -14.06 -36.71 -30.16
C PRO A 164 -15.09 -35.67 -29.66
N VAL A 165 -16.20 -35.53 -30.37
CA VAL A 165 -17.32 -34.70 -29.93
C VAL A 165 -18.06 -35.43 -28.83
N ILE A 166 -18.01 -34.90 -27.61
CA ILE A 166 -18.74 -35.45 -26.48
C ILE A 166 -20.18 -34.95 -26.56
N GLU A 167 -21.08 -35.77 -27.12
CA GLU A 167 -22.52 -35.51 -27.12
C GLU A 167 -23.09 -35.68 -25.71
N LYS A 168 -23.72 -34.63 -25.18
CA LYS A 168 -24.43 -34.69 -23.90
C LYS A 168 -25.86 -35.16 -24.12
N LYS A 169 -26.34 -36.11 -23.32
CA LYS A 169 -27.76 -36.50 -23.33
C LYS A 169 -28.60 -35.38 -22.70
N LYS A 170 -29.88 -35.27 -23.07
CA LYS A 170 -30.79 -34.24 -22.54
C LYS A 170 -30.84 -34.24 -21.00
N ASP A 171 -30.78 -35.43 -20.41
CA ASP A 171 -30.87 -35.64 -18.97
C ASP A 171 -29.53 -35.40 -18.24
N ASP A 172 -28.45 -35.00 -18.93
CA ASP A 172 -27.14 -34.72 -18.32
C ASP A 172 -26.99 -33.26 -17.84
N PHE A 173 -28.01 -32.41 -18.06
CA PHE A 173 -27.89 -30.97 -17.80
C PHE A 173 -27.67 -30.64 -16.31
N PHE A 174 -28.26 -31.42 -15.40
CA PHE A 174 -28.17 -31.21 -13.96
C PHE A 174 -28.18 -32.54 -13.19
N ASP A 175 -27.25 -33.43 -13.52
CA ASP A 175 -27.22 -34.77 -12.91
C ASP A 175 -26.85 -34.73 -11.42
N CYS A 176 -26.01 -33.78 -10.97
CA CYS A 176 -25.55 -33.69 -9.58
C CYS A 176 -25.09 -35.04 -8.99
N GLY A 177 -24.46 -35.91 -9.81
CA GLY A 177 -24.01 -37.24 -9.39
C GLY A 177 -25.11 -38.32 -9.35
N PHE A 178 -26.36 -38.01 -9.70
CA PHE A 178 -27.49 -38.93 -9.61
C PHE A 178 -27.34 -40.20 -10.46
N LYS A 179 -26.73 -40.12 -11.66
CA LYS A 179 -26.43 -41.30 -12.49
C LYS A 179 -25.31 -42.16 -11.94
N SER A 180 -24.44 -41.60 -11.10
CA SER A 180 -23.34 -42.33 -10.47
C SER A 180 -23.77 -43.14 -9.25
N ARG A 181 -25.06 -43.05 -8.85
CA ARG A 181 -25.59 -43.79 -7.70
C ARG A 181 -25.52 -45.30 -7.91
N THR A 182 -25.15 -46.01 -6.84
CA THR A 182 -25.23 -47.47 -6.77
C THR A 182 -26.61 -47.95 -6.31
N VAL A 183 -27.31 -47.12 -5.55
CA VAL A 183 -28.62 -47.42 -4.94
C VAL A 183 -29.74 -47.17 -5.95
N LEU A 184 -30.74 -48.07 -6.04
CA LEU A 184 -31.91 -47.96 -6.92
C LEU A 184 -31.55 -47.81 -8.41
N ARG A 185 -30.50 -48.51 -8.87
CA ARG A 185 -30.08 -48.51 -10.28
C ARG A 185 -30.91 -49.47 -11.13
N ASP A 186 -31.26 -50.62 -10.56
CA ASP A 186 -31.99 -51.69 -11.27
C ASP A 186 -33.50 -51.69 -10.96
N GLY A 187 -34.01 -50.67 -10.28
CA GLY A 187 -35.44 -50.53 -9.98
C GLY A 187 -36.01 -51.55 -8.99
N VAL A 188 -35.18 -52.44 -8.42
CA VAL A 188 -35.60 -53.40 -7.40
C VAL A 188 -35.78 -52.65 -6.08
N THR A 189 -37.01 -52.24 -5.79
CA THR A 189 -37.41 -51.90 -4.43
C THR A 189 -37.52 -53.20 -3.64
N SER A 190 -37.00 -53.23 -2.42
CA SER A 190 -37.27 -54.35 -1.51
C SER A 190 -38.78 -54.49 -1.38
N THR A 191 -39.31 -55.63 -1.83
CA THR A 191 -40.69 -56.05 -1.51
C THR A 191 -40.86 -55.90 0.00
N ALA A 192 -41.71 -54.96 0.41
CA ALA A 192 -42.06 -54.79 1.81
C ALA A 192 -42.69 -56.09 2.35
N PRO A 193 -42.41 -56.48 3.61
CA PRO A 193 -43.07 -57.64 4.23
C PRO A 193 -44.57 -57.42 4.42
#